data_AF-A0A0C1FTP7-F1
#
_entry.id   AF-A0A0C1FTP7-F1
#
_cell.length_a   1.000
_cell.length_b   1.000
_cell.length_c   1.000
_cell.angle_alpha   90.00
_cell.angle_beta   90.00
_cell.angle_gamma   90.00
#
_symmetry.space_group_name_H-M   'P 1'
#
loop_
_entity.id
_entity.type
_entity.pdbx_description
1 polymer ?
#
loop_
_entity_poly.entity_id
_entity_poly.type
_entity_poly.pdbx_seq_one_letter_code
_entity_poly.pdbx_strand_id
1 'polypeptide(L)'
;MRNSVNLNVPDFQPLALSIYVDAMETPQGVLVLLSDWPKLKSAIDPNSPFYKLMAKLTFIPFHERTLQEKSELLDARIREVEKANLEKGSFITYQNDLCTSPDLFVNEYADHKELVSVDAMTGIIKVIAKLD
;
A
#
# COMPACT_ATOMS: atom_id res chain seq x y z
N MET A 1 -31.78 5.24 28.12
CA MET A 1 -30.54 5.33 28.90
C MET A 1 -29.41 5.71 27.95
N ARG A 2 -28.56 6.67 28.33
CA ARG A 2 -27.33 6.98 27.58
C ARG A 2 -26.30 5.92 27.98
N ASN A 3 -25.91 5.05 27.05
CA ASN A 3 -25.02 3.92 27.32
C ASN A 3 -23.59 4.17 26.80
N SER A 4 -23.24 5.42 26.51
CA SER A 4 -21.91 5.79 26.06
C SER A 4 -21.55 7.21 26.48
N VAL A 5 -20.26 7.39 26.79
CA VAL A 5 -19.63 8.70 26.98
C VAL A 5 -18.67 8.91 25.81
N ASN A 6 -18.90 9.98 25.04
CA ASN A 6 -18.00 10.36 23.95
C ASN A 6 -16.87 11.20 24.55
N LEU A 7 -15.64 10.69 24.44
CA LEU A 7 -14.46 11.40 24.90
C LEU A 7 -13.81 12.12 23.72
N ASN A 8 -14.17 13.39 23.54
CA ASN A 8 -13.45 14.31 22.67
C ASN A 8 -12.27 14.91 23.47
N VAL A 9 -11.24 14.10 23.75
CA VAL A 9 -10.03 14.54 24.49
C VAL A 9 -8.89 14.77 23.51
N PRO A 10 -8.16 15.90 23.59
CA PRO A 10 -7.03 16.20 22.71
C PRO A 10 -5.97 15.10 22.63
N ASP A 11 -5.73 14.40 23.74
CA ASP A 11 -4.72 13.33 23.85
C ASP A 11 -5.04 12.06 23.02
N PHE A 12 -6.30 11.91 22.62
CA PHE A 12 -6.77 10.77 21.82
C PHE A 12 -7.25 11.18 20.44
N GLN A 13 -7.04 12.43 20.03
CA GLN A 13 -7.28 12.87 18.66
C GLN A 13 -6.36 12.09 17.70
N PRO A 14 -6.85 11.66 16.53
CA PRO A 14 -8.15 11.98 15.91
C PRO A 14 -9.22 10.90 16.13
N LEU A 15 -9.18 10.16 17.24
CA LEU A 15 -10.06 9.03 17.51
C LEU A 15 -11.24 9.47 18.37
N ALA A 16 -12.45 9.27 17.88
CA ALA A 16 -13.65 9.45 18.68
C ALA A 16 -13.87 8.18 19.53
N LEU A 17 -13.14 8.05 20.64
CA LEU A 17 -13.31 6.92 21.55
C LEU A 17 -14.60 7.10 22.35
N SER A 18 -15.51 6.15 22.22
CA SER A 18 -16.70 6.08 23.06
C SER A 18 -16.49 5.02 24.13
N ILE A 19 -16.58 5.39 25.40
CA ILE A 19 -16.49 4.44 26.52
C ILE A 19 -17.87 3.87 26.79
N TYR A 20 -17.97 2.54 26.79
CA TYR A 20 -19.13 1.80 27.25
C TYR A 20 -19.07 1.68 28.78
N VAL A 21 -20.10 2.15 29.46
CA VAL A 21 -20.21 2.14 30.93
C VAL A 21 -21.43 1.32 31.37
N ASP A 22 -21.37 0.75 32.57
CA ASP A 22 -22.53 0.08 33.18
C ASP A 22 -23.50 1.07 33.85
N ALA A 23 -24.53 0.54 34.51
CA ALA A 23 -25.54 1.34 35.22
C ALA A 23 -24.97 2.15 36.41
N MET A 24 -23.77 1.83 36.86
CA MET A 24 -23.04 2.54 37.93
C MET A 24 -21.96 3.46 37.36
N GLU A 25 -21.99 3.74 36.05
CA GLU A 25 -20.98 4.53 35.32
C GLU A 25 -19.56 3.93 35.34
N THR A 26 -19.42 2.64 35.66
CA THR A 26 -18.11 1.98 35.64
C THR A 26 -17.74 1.62 34.19
N PRO A 27 -16.52 1.95 33.70
CA PRO A 27 -16.08 1.59 32.36
C PRO A 27 -16.00 0.08 32.17
N GLN A 28 -16.72 -0.42 31.16
CA GLN A 28 -16.77 -1.84 30.80
C GLN A 28 -16.07 -2.13 29.47
N GLY A 29 -15.87 -1.12 28.62
CA GLY A 29 -15.16 -1.28 27.36
C GLY A 29 -15.07 0.00 26.54
N VAL A 30 -14.47 -0.13 25.36
CA VAL A 30 -14.34 0.97 24.39
C VAL A 30 -14.98 0.55 23.06
N LEU A 31 -15.71 1.48 22.46
CA LEU A 31 -16.24 1.35 21.12
C LEU A 31 -15.28 2.03 20.15
N VAL A 32 -14.81 1.25 19.18
CA VAL A 32 -13.92 1.68 18.11
C VAL A 32 -14.70 1.56 16.80
N LEU A 33 -14.82 2.67 16.08
CA LEU A 33 -15.45 2.65 14.76
C LEU A 33 -14.52 1.99 13.74
N LEU A 34 -15.08 1.16 12.85
CA LEU A 34 -14.30 0.53 11.78
C LEU A 34 -13.62 1.57 10.88
N SER A 35 -14.23 2.74 10.69
CA SER A 35 -13.67 3.86 9.92
C SER A 35 -12.39 4.45 10.55
N ASP A 36 -12.17 4.26 11.84
CA ASP A 36 -10.97 4.74 12.53
C ASP A 36 -9.82 3.72 12.51
N TRP A 37 -10.09 2.48 12.06
CA TRP A 37 -9.06 1.44 11.97
C TRP A 37 -7.80 1.84 11.19
N PRO A 38 -7.87 2.53 10.03
CA PRO A 38 -6.67 2.93 9.29
C PRO A 38 -5.73 3.84 10.11
N LYS A 39 -6.27 4.63 11.03
CA LYS A 39 -5.51 5.52 11.93
C LYS A 39 -4.88 4.76 13.10
N LEU A 40 -5.52 3.66 13.52
CA LEU A 40 -5.15 2.87 14.71
C LEU A 40 -4.15 1.76 14.40
N LYS A 41 -4.24 1.16 13.22
CA LYS A 41 -3.57 -0.12 12.91
C LYS A 41 -2.05 -0.10 13.13
N SER A 42 -1.38 1.05 12.95
CA SER A 42 0.07 1.18 13.09
C SER A 42 0.54 1.17 14.56
N ALA A 43 -0.34 1.54 15.50
CA ALA A 43 -0.03 1.63 16.92
C ALA A 43 -0.38 0.34 17.69
N ILE A 44 -0.98 -0.66 17.03
CA ILE A 44 -1.47 -1.89 17.65
C ILE A 44 -0.63 -3.06 17.17
N ASP A 45 -0.23 -3.93 18.09
CA ASP A 45 0.51 -5.16 17.77
C ASP A 45 -0.27 -6.01 16.74
N PRO A 46 0.31 -6.28 15.55
CA PRO A 46 -0.28 -7.12 14.51
C PRO A 46 -0.66 -8.54 14.97
N ASN A 47 -0.01 -9.05 16.02
CA ASN A 47 -0.28 -10.38 16.55
C ASN A 47 -1.45 -10.42 17.54
N SER A 48 -1.90 -9.25 18.03
CA SER A 48 -2.96 -9.16 19.02
C SER A 48 -4.31 -9.68 18.50
N PRO A 49 -5.16 -10.27 19.36
CA PRO A 49 -6.50 -10.69 18.96
C PRO A 49 -7.35 -9.54 18.40
N PHE A 50 -7.22 -8.33 18.97
CA PHE A 50 -7.92 -7.15 18.49
C PHE A 50 -7.51 -6.76 17.07
N TYR A 51 -6.21 -6.77 16.76
CA TYR A 51 -5.74 -6.50 15.40
C TYR A 51 -6.31 -7.50 14.41
N LYS A 52 -6.25 -8.80 14.71
CA LYS A 52 -6.77 -9.85 13.83
C LYS A 52 -8.27 -9.70 13.59
N LEU A 53 -9.03 -9.36 14.63
CA LEU A 53 -10.46 -9.08 14.51
C LEU A 53 -10.72 -7.88 13.60
N MET A 54 -10.08 -6.74 13.87
CA MET A 54 -10.27 -5.52 13.10
C MET A 54 -9.86 -5.70 11.65
N ALA A 55 -8.70 -6.33 11.40
CA ALA A 55 -8.22 -6.65 10.06
C ALA A 55 -9.23 -7.52 9.28
N LYS A 56 -9.88 -8.49 9.94
CA LYS A 56 -10.92 -9.32 9.33
C LYS A 56 -12.20 -8.52 9.04
N LEU A 57 -12.62 -7.65 9.97
CA LEU A 57 -13.83 -6.84 9.82
C LEU A 57 -13.69 -5.74 8.76
N THR A 58 -12.48 -5.21 8.56
CA THR A 58 -12.20 -4.17 7.56
C THR A 58 -11.53 -4.72 6.31
N PHE A 59 -11.51 -6.04 6.13
CA PHE A 59 -10.88 -6.65 4.97
C PHE A 59 -11.71 -6.37 3.72
N ILE A 60 -11.12 -5.66 2.76
CA ILE A 60 -11.68 -5.51 1.42
C ILE A 60 -10.96 -6.51 0.50
N PRO A 61 -11.68 -7.49 -0.09
CA PRO A 61 -11.14 -8.42 -1.06
C PRO A 61 -10.46 -7.69 -2.23
N PHE A 62 -9.40 -8.28 -2.77
CA PHE A 62 -8.61 -7.63 -3.82
C PHE A 62 -9.48 -7.20 -5.02
N HIS A 63 -10.43 -8.03 -5.46
CA HIS A 63 -11.26 -7.72 -6.63
C HIS A 63 -12.23 -6.56 -6.39
N GLU A 64 -12.64 -6.32 -5.14
CA GLU A 64 -13.55 -5.24 -4.72
C GLU A 64 -12.83 -3.89 -4.52
N ARG A 65 -11.49 -3.89 -4.49
CA ARG A 65 -10.68 -2.67 -4.38
C ARG A 65 -10.69 -1.85 -5.66
N THR A 66 -10.58 -0.54 -5.51
CA THR A 66 -10.30 0.41 -6.60
C THR A 66 -8.92 0.15 -7.21
N LEU A 67 -8.68 0.68 -8.42
CA LEU A 67 -7.36 0.56 -9.07
C LEU A 67 -6.26 1.24 -8.24
N GLN A 68 -6.56 2.38 -7.62
CA GLN A 68 -5.63 3.09 -6.75
C GLN A 68 -5.25 2.23 -5.53
N GLU A 69 -6.24 1.67 -4.82
CA GLU A 69 -5.97 0.81 -3.65
C GLU A 69 -5.21 -0.46 -4.00
N LYS A 70 -5.45 -1.01 -5.20
CA LYS A 70 -4.68 -2.17 -5.72
C LYS A 70 -3.23 -1.77 -5.98
N SER A 71 -3.02 -0.61 -6.61
CA SER A 71 -1.68 -0.08 -6.87
C SER A 71 -0.89 0.14 -5.58
N GLU A 72 -1.49 0.84 -4.61
CA GLU A 72 -0.87 1.10 -3.30
C GLU A 72 -0.54 -0.19 -2.53
N LEU A 73 -1.41 -1.20 -2.62
CA LEU A 73 -1.16 -2.50 -2.00
C LEU A 73 0.02 -3.26 -2.62
N LEU A 74 0.20 -3.13 -3.94
CA LEU A 74 1.21 -3.87 -4.70
C LEU A 74 2.56 -3.16 -4.75
N ASP A 75 2.58 -1.83 -4.62
CA ASP A 75 3.78 -0.98 -4.79
C ASP A 75 4.99 -1.48 -4.00
N ALA A 76 4.82 -1.75 -2.69
CA ALA A 76 5.91 -2.26 -1.87
C ALA A 76 6.49 -3.58 -2.39
N ARG A 77 5.62 -4.49 -2.84
CA ARG A 77 6.04 -5.81 -3.33
C ARG A 77 6.66 -5.72 -4.73
N ILE A 78 6.18 -4.81 -5.56
CA ILE A 78 6.76 -4.51 -6.88
C ILE A 78 8.19 -3.99 -6.69
N ARG A 79 8.41 -3.02 -5.80
CA ARG A 79 9.75 -2.47 -5.50
C ARG A 79 10.73 -3.53 -4.99
N GLU A 80 10.26 -4.47 -4.16
CA GLU A 80 11.08 -5.60 -3.71
C GLU A 80 11.50 -6.51 -4.87
N VAL A 81 10.59 -6.80 -5.80
CA VAL A 81 10.88 -7.63 -6.99
C VAL A 81 11.81 -6.91 -7.95
N GLU A 82 11.58 -5.62 -8.19
CA GLU A 82 12.44 -4.75 -9.00
C GLU A 82 13.87 -4.73 -8.47
N LYS A 83 14.04 -4.49 -7.17
CA LYS A 83 15.36 -4.54 -6.52
C LYS A 83 16.03 -5.90 -6.68
N ALA A 84 15.30 -6.99 -6.46
CA ALA A 84 15.84 -8.34 -6.60
C ALA A 84 16.20 -8.69 -8.05
N ASN A 85 15.49 -8.14 -9.04
CA ASN A 85 15.82 -8.29 -10.46
C ASN A 85 17.14 -7.59 -10.80
N LEU A 86 17.32 -6.35 -10.33
CA LEU A 86 18.56 -5.60 -10.52
C LEU A 86 19.77 -6.31 -9.88
N GLU A 87 19.61 -6.81 -8.65
CA GLU A 87 20.66 -7.55 -7.94
C GLU A 87 21.09 -8.84 -8.66
N LYS A 88 20.20 -9.44 -9.47
CA LYS A 88 20.50 -10.64 -10.28
C LYS A 88 21.11 -10.30 -11.65
N GLY A 89 21.41 -9.03 -11.93
CA GLY A 89 21.92 -8.58 -13.22
C GLY A 89 20.86 -8.50 -14.32
N SER A 90 19.58 -8.50 -13.95
CA SER A 90 18.49 -8.19 -14.87
C SER A 90 18.26 -6.66 -14.92
N PHE A 91 17.21 -6.24 -15.62
CA PHE A 91 16.83 -4.84 -15.79
C PHE A 91 15.35 -4.61 -15.51
N ILE A 92 15.01 -3.36 -15.24
CA ILE A 92 13.63 -2.87 -15.16
C ILE A 92 13.33 -2.14 -16.45
N THR A 93 12.18 -2.43 -17.07
CA THR A 93 11.76 -1.78 -18.31
C THR A 93 10.60 -0.83 -18.04
N TYR A 94 10.69 0.42 -18.51
CA TYR A 94 9.63 1.41 -18.41
C TYR A 94 9.66 2.40 -19.58
N GLN A 95 8.61 3.23 -19.70
CA GLN A 95 8.56 4.34 -20.66
C GLN A 95 8.70 5.68 -19.93
N ASN A 96 9.39 6.62 -20.54
CA ASN A 96 9.52 8.01 -20.07
C ASN A 96 9.46 8.99 -21.25
N ASP A 97 9.76 10.26 -21.01
CA ASP A 97 9.72 11.31 -22.04
C ASP A 97 10.66 11.08 -23.24
N LEU A 98 11.65 10.18 -23.11
CA LEU A 98 12.55 9.79 -24.21
C LEU A 98 11.91 8.74 -25.14
N CYS A 99 10.85 8.06 -24.69
CA CYS A 99 10.14 7.03 -25.45
C CYS A 99 9.12 7.68 -26.39
N THR A 100 9.59 8.30 -27.47
CA THR A 100 8.75 9.04 -28.42
C THR A 100 7.86 8.15 -29.29
N SER A 101 8.03 6.83 -29.24
CA SER A 101 7.22 5.87 -29.97
C SER A 101 6.87 4.65 -29.09
N PRO A 102 5.77 3.92 -29.38
CA PRO A 102 5.28 2.83 -28.54
C PRO A 102 6.24 1.64 -28.41
N ASP A 103 7.17 1.49 -29.35
CA ASP A 103 8.19 0.45 -29.36
C ASP A 103 9.44 0.83 -28.55
N LEU A 104 9.56 2.08 -28.09
CA LEU A 104 10.70 2.53 -27.31
C LEU A 104 10.46 2.37 -25.80
N PHE A 105 11.50 1.89 -25.12
CA PHE A 105 11.52 1.67 -23.69
C PHE A 105 12.90 2.00 -23.12
N VAL A 106 12.96 2.30 -21.83
CA VAL A 106 14.20 2.38 -21.06
C VAL A 106 14.38 1.06 -20.32
N ASN A 107 15.53 0.42 -20.52
CA ASN A 107 16.01 -0.65 -19.66
C ASN A 107 16.99 -0.06 -18.64
N GLU A 108 16.63 -0.16 -17.37
CA GLU A 108 17.46 0.27 -16.24
C GLU A 108 18.11 -0.93 -15.58
N TYR A 109 19.44 -0.95 -15.62
CA TYR A 109 20.30 -1.92 -14.95
C TYR A 109 20.79 -1.33 -13.63
N ALA A 110 21.52 -2.13 -12.84
CA ALA A 110 22.08 -1.68 -11.58
C ALA A 110 23.14 -0.56 -11.74
N ASP A 111 23.79 -0.49 -12.90
CA ASP A 111 24.96 0.35 -13.17
C ASP A 111 24.78 1.33 -14.34
N HIS A 112 23.77 1.15 -15.20
CA HIS A 112 23.53 2.01 -16.36
C HIS A 112 22.08 1.92 -16.85
N LYS A 113 21.72 2.79 -17.79
CA LYS A 113 20.42 2.79 -18.46
C LYS A 113 20.60 2.73 -19.98
N GLU A 114 19.66 2.11 -20.67
CA GLU A 114 19.66 1.99 -22.13
C GLU A 114 18.28 2.35 -22.69
N LEU A 115 18.24 3.17 -23.73
CA LEU A 115 17.06 3.33 -24.56
C LEU A 115 17.06 2.20 -25.60
N VAL A 116 16.00 1.40 -25.61
CA VAL A 116 15.85 0.24 -26.49
C VAL A 116 14.56 0.33 -27.31
N SER A 117 14.58 -0.25 -28.51
CA SER A 117 13.39 -0.53 -29.30
C SER A 117 13.07 -2.02 -29.20
N VAL A 118 11.79 -2.36 -29.01
CA VAL A 118 11.30 -3.74 -28.88
C VAL A 118 10.38 -4.05 -30.06
N ASP A 119 10.76 -5.02 -30.87
CA ASP A 119 9.88 -5.55 -31.90
C ASP A 119 8.77 -6.40 -31.25
N ALA A 120 7.52 -5.92 -31.32
CA ALA A 120 6.37 -6.59 -30.72
C ALA A 120 6.04 -7.96 -31.31
N MET A 121 6.46 -8.25 -32.55
CA MET A 121 6.21 -9.52 -33.22
C MET A 121 7.22 -10.59 -32.84
N THR A 122 8.48 -10.20 -32.61
CA THR A 122 9.59 -11.14 -32.38
C THR A 122 10.12 -11.11 -30.96
N GLY A 123 9.84 -10.05 -30.20
CA GLY A 123 10.42 -9.78 -28.90
C GLY A 123 11.90 -9.37 -28.96
N ILE A 124 12.44 -9.11 -30.15
CA ILE A 124 13.85 -8.71 -30.30
C ILE A 124 14.03 -7.30 -29.74
N ILE A 125 15.02 -7.15 -28.86
CA ILE A 125 15.41 -5.89 -28.24
C ILE A 125 16.63 -5.33 -28.98
N LYS A 126 16.54 -4.08 -29.44
CA LYS A 126 17.64 -3.36 -30.07
C LYS A 126 18.01 -2.12 -29.26
N VAL A 127 19.26 -2.04 -28.80
CA VAL A 127 19.78 -0.85 -28.13
C VAL A 127 19.91 0.29 -29.13
N ILE A 128 19.27 1.42 -28.80
CA ILE A 128 19.29 2.66 -29.59
C ILE A 128 20.34 3.61 -29.03
N ALA A 129 20.39 3.77 -27.71
CA ALA A 129 21.37 4.62 -27.03
C ALA A 129 21.63 4.15 -25.60
N LYS A 130 22.83 4.42 -25.08
CA LYS A 130 23.11 4.37 -23.64
C LYS A 130 22.74 5.71 -23.02
N LEU A 131 22.12 5.66 -21.84
CA LEU A 131 21.70 6.81 -21.08
C LEU A 131 22.58 6.91 -19.82
N ASP A 132 23.04 8.12 -19.54
CA ASP A 132 23.86 8.44 -18.35
C ASP A 132 23.02 8.53 -17.07
#